data_AF-A0A7C4YFC2-F1
#
_entry.id   AF-A0A7C4YFC2-F1
#
_cell.length_a   1.000
_cell.length_b   1.000
_cell.length_c   1.000
_cell.angle_alpha   90.00
_cell.angle_beta   90.00
_cell.angle_gamma   90.00
#
_symmetry.space_group_name_H-M   'P 1'
#
loop_
_entity.id
_entity.type
_entity.pdbx_description
1 polymer ?
#
loop_
_entity_poly.entity_id
_entity_poly.type
_entity_poly.pdbx_seq_one_letter_code
_entity_poly.pdbx_strand_id
1 'polypeptide(L)'
;MIEINLLKKRQEVFLQRVLIFRIIFIYLIGFLFLLVIIGISYFSNRIAIKLTLTSIENYKQKIKNEKGIIQNLERYNAEMDRIARDLFFMQEEYKKRVLWSKKFAIIVSSIPDSIYLEKISLDPEKNFVIEGSVSPEIKNIKKLITEFMNNLRANSASEFSNISLAEIKKITKTPKQDTTTFKINCTVKGNK
;
A
#
# COMPACT_ATOMS: atom_id res chain seq x y z
N MET A 1 91.35 -27.63 72.48
CA MET A 1 90.63 -26.35 72.20
C MET A 1 90.50 -26.03 70.70
N ILE A 2 91.45 -26.43 69.83
CA ILE A 2 91.45 -26.09 68.39
C ILE A 2 90.33 -26.81 67.60
N GLU A 3 90.03 -28.08 67.92
CA GLU A 3 89.02 -28.88 67.20
C GLU A 3 87.58 -28.38 67.41
N ILE A 4 87.27 -27.87 68.61
CA ILE A 4 85.95 -27.30 68.92
C ILE A 4 85.69 -26.04 68.08
N ASN A 5 86.71 -25.21 67.88
CA ASN A 5 86.62 -24.03 67.00
C ASN A 5 86.47 -24.42 65.52
N LEU A 6 87.09 -25.51 65.08
CA LEU A 6 86.99 -25.98 63.70
C LEU A 6 85.59 -26.52 63.39
N LEU A 7 84.99 -27.26 64.33
CA LEU A 7 83.62 -27.78 64.23
C LEU A 7 82.59 -26.65 64.24
N LYS A 8 82.75 -25.66 65.13
CA LYS A 8 81.88 -24.47 65.18
C LYS A 8 81.91 -23.69 63.86
N LYS A 9 83.10 -23.49 63.28
CA LYS A 9 83.27 -22.81 61.98
C LYS A 9 82.59 -23.56 60.83
N ARG A 10 82.67 -24.91 60.80
CA ARG A 10 81.95 -25.72 59.79
C ARG A 10 80.43 -25.63 59.96
N GLN A 11 79.94 -25.62 61.20
CA GLN A 11 78.52 -25.49 61.49
C GLN A 11 77.97 -24.12 61.09
N GLU A 12 78.72 -23.04 61.34
CA GLU A 12 78.37 -21.68 60.90
C GLU A 12 78.30 -21.56 59.37
N VAL A 13 79.28 -22.14 58.66
CA VAL A 13 79.28 -22.16 57.18
C VAL A 13 78.10 -22.97 56.62
N PHE A 14 77.77 -24.10 57.24
CA PHE A 14 76.62 -24.90 56.84
C PHE A 14 75.30 -24.15 57.07
N LEU A 15 75.12 -23.54 58.23
CA LEU A 15 73.94 -22.73 58.55
C LEU A 15 73.80 -21.53 57.60
N GLN A 16 74.90 -20.83 57.29
CA GLN A 16 74.90 -19.74 56.30
C GLN A 16 74.47 -20.22 54.92
N ARG A 17 75.00 -21.36 54.45
CA ARG A 17 74.60 -21.94 53.15
C ARG A 17 73.11 -22.30 53.13
N VAL A 18 72.61 -22.97 54.17
CA VAL A 18 71.18 -23.35 54.27
C VAL A 18 70.28 -22.11 54.29
N LEU A 19 70.68 -21.04 55.01
CA LEU A 19 69.93 -19.78 55.01
C LEU A 19 69.90 -19.13 53.63
N ILE A 20 71.04 -19.06 52.92
CA ILE A 20 71.11 -18.52 51.56
C ILE A 20 70.23 -19.33 50.61
N PHE A 21 70.29 -20.66 50.65
CA PHE A 21 69.44 -21.53 49.83
C PHE A 21 67.95 -21.31 50.12
N ARG A 22 67.57 -21.17 51.39
CA ARG A 22 66.18 -20.92 51.80
C ARG A 22 65.67 -19.58 51.29
N ILE A 23 66.50 -18.53 51.36
CA ILE A 23 66.18 -17.21 50.83
C ILE A 23 65.99 -17.26 49.31
N ILE A 24 66.93 -17.87 48.58
CA ILE A 24 66.83 -18.06 47.12
C ILE A 24 65.55 -18.83 46.75
N PHE A 25 65.23 -19.88 47.50
CA PHE A 25 64.02 -20.68 47.26
C PHE A 25 62.73 -19.89 47.44
N ILE A 26 62.65 -19.04 48.48
CA ILE A 26 61.50 -18.15 48.71
C ILE A 26 61.36 -17.15 47.55
N TYR A 27 62.45 -16.54 47.09
CA TYR A 27 62.42 -15.63 45.95
C TYR A 27 62.03 -16.33 44.64
N LEU A 28 62.51 -17.55 44.42
CA LEU A 28 62.15 -18.35 43.24
C LEU A 28 60.65 -18.64 43.20
N ILE A 29 60.07 -19.03 44.34
CA ILE A 29 58.62 -19.27 44.46
C ILE A 29 57.82 -17.98 44.25
N GLY A 30 58.26 -16.87 44.86
CA GLY A 30 57.62 -15.56 44.65
C GLY A 30 57.65 -15.14 43.18
N PHE A 31 58.78 -15.33 42.50
CA PHE A 31 58.93 -15.04 41.07
C PHE A 31 58.01 -15.91 40.20
N LEU A 32 57.95 -17.21 40.49
CA LEU A 32 57.10 -18.15 39.76
C LEU A 32 55.61 -17.82 39.94
N PHE A 33 55.21 -17.43 41.14
CA PHE A 33 53.86 -16.97 41.42
C PHE A 33 53.51 -15.70 40.63
N LEU A 34 54.45 -14.75 40.55
CA LEU A 34 54.27 -13.50 39.80
C LEU A 34 54.11 -13.78 38.30
N LEU A 35 54.90 -14.71 37.74
CA LEU A 35 54.75 -15.17 36.35
C LEU A 35 53.39 -15.81 36.08
N VAL A 36 52.88 -16.62 37.01
CA VAL A 36 51.55 -17.24 36.88
C VAL A 36 50.45 -16.18 36.84
N ILE A 37 50.50 -15.18 37.73
CA ILE A 37 49.51 -14.08 37.74
C ILE A 37 49.54 -13.31 36.41
N ILE A 38 50.73 -12.95 35.93
CA ILE A 38 50.88 -12.23 34.65
C ILE A 38 50.35 -13.09 33.50
N GLY A 39 50.67 -14.40 33.49
CA GLY A 39 50.21 -15.33 32.47
C GLY A 39 48.69 -15.46 32.43
N ILE A 40 48.04 -15.64 33.58
CA ILE A 40 46.58 -15.72 33.70
C ILE A 40 45.93 -14.41 33.25
N SER A 41 46.46 -13.26 33.70
CA SER A 41 45.93 -11.94 33.34
C SER A 41 46.01 -11.69 31.82
N TYR A 42 47.16 -11.99 31.22
CA TYR A 42 47.35 -11.86 29.77
C TYR A 42 46.41 -12.78 28.98
N PHE A 43 46.29 -14.04 29.39
CA PHE A 43 45.44 -15.01 28.71
C PHE A 43 43.95 -14.67 28.84
N SER A 44 43.52 -14.26 30.03
CA SER A 44 42.15 -13.80 30.30
C SER A 44 41.78 -12.59 29.44
N ASN A 45 42.65 -11.58 29.37
CA ASN A 45 42.41 -10.40 28.56
C ASN A 45 42.31 -10.75 27.06
N ARG A 46 43.19 -11.63 26.57
CA ARG A 46 43.15 -12.10 25.18
C ARG A 46 41.84 -12.82 24.85
N ILE A 47 41.33 -13.66 25.77
CA ILE A 47 40.03 -14.34 25.60
C ILE A 47 38.90 -13.31 25.58
N ALA A 48 38.89 -12.36 26.53
CA ALA A 48 37.85 -11.35 26.62
C ALA A 48 37.76 -10.49 25.35
N ILE A 49 38.91 -10.07 24.80
CA ILE A 49 38.97 -9.33 23.53
C ILE A 49 38.40 -10.17 22.38
N LYS A 50 38.77 -11.45 22.29
CA LYS A 50 38.28 -12.35 21.24
C LYS A 50 36.76 -12.54 21.31
N LEU A 51 36.22 -12.77 22.50
CA LEU A 51 34.78 -12.91 22.72
C LEU A 51 34.02 -11.62 22.36
N THR A 52 34.59 -10.47 22.71
CA THR A 52 34.02 -9.17 22.39
C THR A 52 34.00 -8.94 20.88
N LEU A 53 35.08 -9.27 20.17
CA LEU A 53 35.14 -9.18 18.70
C LEU A 53 34.11 -10.07 18.02
N THR A 54 33.97 -11.32 18.45
CA THR A 54 32.94 -12.23 17.91
C THR A 54 31.54 -11.70 18.18
N SER A 55 31.31 -11.12 19.36
CA SER A 55 30.02 -10.50 19.69
C SER A 55 29.72 -9.31 18.77
N ILE A 56 30.70 -8.44 18.53
CA ILE A 56 30.57 -7.29 17.61
C ILE A 56 30.23 -7.76 16.19
N GLU A 57 30.88 -8.82 15.71
CA GLU A 57 30.63 -9.38 14.39
C GLU A 57 29.21 -9.94 14.26
N ASN A 58 28.75 -10.67 15.28
CA ASN A 58 27.37 -11.16 15.36
C ASN A 58 26.35 -10.01 15.35
N TYR A 59 26.60 -8.94 16.13
CA TYR A 59 25.73 -7.76 16.12
C TYR A 59 25.71 -7.05 14.77
N LYS A 60 26.86 -6.91 14.10
CA LYS A 60 26.91 -6.36 12.73
C LYS A 60 26.10 -7.19 11.75
N GLN A 61 26.16 -8.52 11.84
CA GLN A 61 25.37 -9.40 10.99
C GLN A 61 23.87 -9.28 11.27
N LYS A 62 23.47 -9.19 12.54
CA LYS A 62 22.07 -8.96 12.93
C LYS A 62 21.53 -7.63 12.37
N ILE A 63 22.29 -6.55 12.51
CA ILE A 63 21.94 -5.23 11.94
C ILE A 63 21.81 -5.31 10.41
N LYS A 64 22.71 -6.04 9.74
CA LYS A 64 22.63 -6.22 8.28
C LYS A 64 21.34 -6.95 7.86
N ASN A 65 20.93 -7.97 8.62
CA ASN A 65 19.69 -8.69 8.37
C ASN A 65 18.46 -7.81 8.61
N GLU A 66 18.45 -7.01 9.69
CA GLU A 66 17.36 -6.07 9.99
C GLU A 66 17.22 -4.96 8.94
N LYS A 67 18.33 -4.47 8.36
CA LYS A 67 18.28 -3.52 7.24
C LYS A 67 17.52 -4.06 6.02
N GLY A 68 17.63 -5.35 5.73
CA GLY A 68 16.87 -5.98 4.64
C GLY A 68 15.35 -5.96 4.90
N ILE A 69 14.95 -6.15 6.17
CA ILE A 69 13.54 -6.08 6.58
C ILE A 69 13.01 -4.65 6.43
N ILE A 70 13.78 -3.65 6.83
CA ILE A 70 13.41 -2.23 6.70
C ILE A 70 13.21 -1.85 5.22
N GLN A 71 14.13 -2.26 4.34
CA GLN A 71 14.00 -1.99 2.90
C GLN A 71 12.75 -2.64 2.29
N ASN A 72 12.39 -3.84 2.74
CA ASN A 72 11.17 -4.49 2.29
C ASN A 72 9.92 -3.73 2.77
N LEU A 73 9.92 -3.26 4.03
CA LEU A 73 8.83 -2.45 4.57
C LEU A 73 8.67 -1.13 3.80
N GLU A 74 9.75 -0.44 3.46
CA GLU A 74 9.70 0.78 2.65
C GLU A 74 9.11 0.51 1.26
N ARG A 75 9.47 -0.61 0.62
CA ARG A 75 8.87 -1.02 -0.67
C ARG A 75 7.38 -1.28 -0.55
N TYR A 76 6.96 -2.03 0.48
CA TYR A 76 5.54 -2.31 0.71
C TYR A 76 4.73 -1.04 0.96
N ASN A 77 5.27 -0.09 1.73
CA ASN A 77 4.61 1.20 1.95
C ASN A 77 4.45 1.99 0.64
N ALA A 78 5.50 2.04 -0.19
CA ALA A 78 5.43 2.73 -1.48
C ALA A 78 4.41 2.08 -2.46
N GLU A 79 4.30 0.75 -2.44
CA GLU A 79 3.32 0.01 -3.24
C GLU A 79 1.89 0.26 -2.76
N MET A 80 1.67 0.25 -1.43
CA MET A 80 0.37 0.57 -0.83
C MET A 80 -0.09 1.99 -1.17
N ASP A 81 0.81 2.97 -1.10
CA ASP A 81 0.50 4.35 -1.48
C ASP A 81 0.12 4.48 -2.95
N ARG A 82 0.77 3.71 -3.83
CA ARG A 82 0.43 3.68 -5.25
C ARG A 82 -0.96 3.08 -5.47
N ILE A 83 -1.25 1.93 -4.86
CA ILE A 83 -2.55 1.27 -4.96
C ILE A 83 -3.65 2.18 -4.41
N ALA A 84 -3.42 2.87 -3.29
CA ALA A 84 -4.37 3.80 -2.72
C ALA A 84 -4.71 4.95 -3.67
N ARG A 85 -3.69 5.54 -4.33
CA ARG A 85 -3.90 6.58 -5.36
C ARG A 85 -4.69 6.06 -6.55
N ASP A 86 -4.33 4.88 -7.05
CA ASP A 86 -5.00 4.27 -8.21
C ASP A 86 -6.48 3.96 -7.89
N LEU A 87 -6.76 3.44 -6.68
CA LEU A 87 -8.12 3.19 -6.21
C LEU A 87 -8.92 4.49 -6.07
N PHE A 88 -8.32 5.53 -5.51
CA PHE A 88 -8.97 6.83 -5.37
C PHE A 88 -9.33 7.43 -6.72
N PHE A 89 -8.39 7.39 -7.68
CA PHE A 89 -8.63 7.83 -9.06
C PHE A 89 -9.76 7.01 -9.72
N MET A 90 -9.73 5.69 -9.59
CA MET A 90 -10.79 4.83 -10.12
C MET A 90 -12.15 5.11 -9.48
N GLN A 91 -12.19 5.41 -8.18
CA GLN A 91 -13.42 5.78 -7.48
C GLN A 91 -13.97 7.12 -7.98
N GLU A 92 -13.11 8.13 -8.17
CA GLU A 92 -13.52 9.41 -8.75
C GLU A 92 -14.04 9.25 -10.18
N GLU A 93 -13.35 8.46 -11.00
CA GLU A 93 -13.80 8.17 -12.37
C GLU A 93 -15.11 7.38 -12.39
N TYR A 94 -15.29 6.43 -11.47
CA TYR A 94 -16.55 5.69 -11.35
C TYR A 94 -17.71 6.61 -10.96
N LYS A 95 -17.49 7.56 -10.03
CA LYS A 95 -18.51 8.55 -9.65
C LYS A 95 -18.93 9.46 -10.80
N LYS A 96 -18.03 9.76 -11.74
CA LYS A 96 -18.35 10.60 -12.92
C LYS A 96 -19.10 9.83 -14.02
N ARG A 97 -18.99 8.49 -14.05
CA ARG A 97 -19.56 7.67 -15.12
C ARG A 97 -21.07 7.57 -15.00
N VAL A 98 -21.74 7.86 -16.11
CA VAL A 98 -23.18 7.66 -16.25
C VAL A 98 -23.46 6.16 -16.45
N LEU A 99 -24.25 5.55 -15.57
CA LEU A 99 -24.72 4.17 -15.71
C LEU A 99 -25.77 4.06 -16.83
N TRP A 100 -25.29 3.95 -18.07
CA TRP A 100 -26.12 3.86 -19.28
C TRP A 100 -27.14 2.71 -19.24
N SER A 101 -26.77 1.56 -18.69
CA SER A 101 -27.65 0.39 -18.59
C SER A 101 -28.94 0.70 -17.83
N LYS A 102 -28.82 1.36 -16.67
CA LYS A 102 -29.97 1.75 -15.83
C LYS A 102 -30.84 2.79 -16.54
N LYS A 103 -30.22 3.78 -17.17
CA LYS A 103 -30.94 4.85 -17.90
C LYS A 103 -31.66 4.30 -19.13
N PHE A 104 -31.03 3.40 -19.86
CA PHE A 104 -31.60 2.77 -21.04
C PHE A 104 -32.78 1.86 -20.68
N ALA A 105 -32.66 1.07 -19.61
CA ALA A 105 -33.75 0.20 -19.15
C ALA A 105 -35.03 1.00 -18.85
N ILE A 106 -34.89 2.15 -18.18
CA ILE A 106 -36.03 3.03 -17.88
C ILE A 106 -36.65 3.56 -19.17
N ILE A 107 -35.83 4.05 -20.10
CA ILE A 107 -36.32 4.61 -21.37
C ILE A 107 -37.08 3.55 -22.14
N VAL A 108 -36.50 2.36 -22.33
CA VAL A 108 -37.14 1.26 -23.06
C VAL A 108 -38.46 0.86 -22.41
N SER A 109 -38.54 0.82 -21.07
CA SER A 109 -39.78 0.51 -20.36
C SER A 109 -40.89 1.57 -20.47
N SER A 110 -40.53 2.80 -20.86
CA SER A 110 -41.48 3.93 -20.96
C SER A 110 -41.97 4.19 -22.39
N ILE A 111 -41.35 3.58 -23.42
CA ILE A 111 -41.68 3.77 -24.83
C ILE A 111 -43.05 3.13 -25.15
N PRO A 112 -44.01 3.87 -25.70
CA PRO A 112 -45.21 3.30 -26.31
C PRO A 112 -44.87 2.54 -27.61
N ASP A 113 -45.60 1.46 -27.91
CA ASP A 113 -45.36 0.54 -29.04
C ASP A 113 -45.25 1.21 -30.43
N SER A 114 -45.70 2.45 -30.55
CA SER A 114 -45.75 3.18 -31.82
C SER A 114 -44.66 4.26 -31.97
N ILE A 115 -43.71 4.31 -31.05
CA ILE A 115 -42.53 5.18 -31.05
C ILE A 115 -41.28 4.35 -31.34
N TYR A 116 -40.47 4.81 -32.29
CA TYR A 116 -39.16 4.26 -32.59
C TYR A 116 -38.08 5.22 -32.08
N LEU A 117 -37.12 4.71 -31.31
CA LEU A 117 -35.97 5.51 -30.89
C LEU A 117 -34.87 5.41 -31.93
N GLU A 118 -34.34 6.57 -32.34
CA GLU A 118 -33.27 6.66 -33.33
C GLU A 118 -31.93 6.92 -32.66
N LYS A 119 -31.91 7.81 -31.67
CA LYS A 119 -30.68 8.19 -30.98
C LYS A 119 -30.93 8.55 -29.53
N ILE A 120 -30.02 8.11 -28.69
CA ILE A 120 -29.93 8.52 -27.30
C ILE A 120 -28.51 9.04 -27.07
N SER A 121 -28.38 10.27 -26.58
CA SER A 121 -27.08 10.90 -26.37
C SER A 121 -27.05 11.77 -25.13
N LEU A 122 -25.85 12.01 -24.61
CA LEU A 122 -25.60 13.02 -23.59
C LEU A 122 -25.03 14.26 -24.28
N ASP A 123 -25.62 15.43 -24.04
CA ASP A 123 -25.06 16.69 -24.52
C ASP A 123 -23.88 17.16 -23.65
N PRO A 124 -23.12 18.18 -24.09
CA PRO A 124 -22.01 18.74 -23.31
C PRO A 124 -22.43 19.35 -21.96
N GLU A 125 -23.69 19.78 -21.82
CA GLU A 125 -24.29 20.31 -20.60
C GLU A 125 -24.81 19.21 -19.66
N LYS A 126 -24.53 17.93 -19.98
CA LYS A 126 -25.01 16.73 -19.27
C LYS A 126 -26.52 16.53 -19.31
N ASN A 127 -27.21 17.14 -20.25
CA ASN A 127 -28.60 16.80 -20.56
C ASN A 127 -28.64 15.53 -21.39
N PHE A 128 -29.58 14.67 -21.04
CA PHE A 128 -29.89 13.45 -21.74
C PHE A 128 -30.89 13.75 -22.85
N VAL A 129 -30.52 13.45 -24.09
CA VAL A 129 -31.29 13.75 -25.29
C VAL A 129 -31.81 12.46 -25.90
N ILE A 130 -33.11 12.39 -26.10
CA ILE A 130 -33.82 11.25 -26.70
C ILE A 130 -34.44 11.72 -28.01
N GLU A 131 -33.97 11.15 -29.12
CA GLU A 131 -34.45 11.42 -30.46
C GLU A 131 -35.14 10.17 -31.01
N GLY A 132 -36.31 10.36 -31.62
CA GLY A 132 -37.10 9.26 -32.16
C GLY A 132 -38.13 9.72 -33.17
N SER A 133 -38.83 8.75 -33.74
CA SER A 133 -39.89 8.95 -34.72
C SER A 133 -41.16 8.21 -34.33
N VAL A 134 -42.29 8.74 -34.80
CA VAL A 134 -43.62 8.15 -34.60
C VAL A 134 -44.09 7.52 -35.90
N SER A 135 -44.75 6.36 -35.80
CA SER A 135 -45.35 5.69 -36.94
C SER A 135 -46.29 6.63 -37.72
N PRO A 136 -46.21 6.68 -39.08
CA PRO A 136 -46.99 7.59 -39.92
C PRO A 136 -48.51 7.36 -39.85
N GLU A 137 -48.94 6.19 -39.37
CA GLU A 137 -50.36 5.80 -39.30
C GLU A 137 -51.10 6.44 -38.11
N ILE A 138 -50.38 7.05 -37.17
CA ILE A 138 -50.96 7.63 -35.96
C ILE A 138 -51.43 9.06 -36.19
N LYS A 139 -52.73 9.28 -36.00
CA LYS A 139 -53.36 10.61 -36.09
C LYS A 139 -53.03 11.52 -34.90
N ASN A 140 -52.88 10.96 -33.69
CA ASN A 140 -52.73 11.72 -32.44
C ASN A 140 -51.28 11.73 -31.91
N ILE A 141 -50.34 12.19 -32.74
CA ILE A 141 -48.91 12.22 -32.44
C ILE A 141 -48.58 13.00 -31.16
N LYS A 142 -49.22 14.17 -30.96
CA LYS A 142 -49.02 14.99 -29.74
C LYS A 142 -49.41 14.24 -28.46
N LYS A 143 -50.51 13.48 -28.50
CA LYS A 143 -50.97 12.69 -27.34
C LYS A 143 -49.96 11.59 -27.02
N LEU A 144 -49.46 10.89 -28.06
CA LEU A 144 -48.48 9.81 -27.91
C LEU A 144 -47.15 10.31 -27.32
N ILE A 145 -46.64 11.44 -27.81
CA ILE A 145 -45.42 12.06 -27.26
C ILE A 145 -45.64 12.50 -25.80
N THR A 146 -46.82 13.06 -25.49
CA THR A 146 -47.17 13.45 -24.12
C THR A 146 -47.26 12.25 -23.19
N GLU A 147 -47.83 11.13 -23.67
CA GLU A 147 -47.90 9.86 -22.96
C GLU A 147 -46.51 9.29 -22.69
N PHE A 148 -45.63 9.28 -23.70
CA PHE A 148 -44.23 8.89 -23.53
C PHE A 148 -43.53 9.75 -22.46
N MET A 149 -43.69 11.07 -22.51
CA MET A 149 -43.12 11.97 -21.51
C MET A 149 -43.69 11.72 -20.10
N ASN A 150 -44.98 11.41 -19.98
CA ASN A 150 -45.61 11.09 -18.70
C ASN A 150 -45.11 9.74 -18.14
N ASN A 151 -44.96 8.73 -18.99
CA ASN A 151 -44.41 7.43 -18.62
C ASN A 151 -42.96 7.55 -18.16
N LEU A 152 -42.17 8.39 -18.84
CA LEU A 152 -40.82 8.73 -18.38
C LEU A 152 -40.89 9.39 -17.01
N ARG A 153 -41.69 10.45 -16.83
CA ARG A 153 -41.81 11.15 -15.53
C ARG A 153 -42.22 10.22 -14.38
N ALA A 154 -43.12 9.27 -14.64
CA ALA A 154 -43.57 8.29 -13.65
C ALA A 154 -42.47 7.28 -13.28
N ASN A 155 -41.79 6.72 -14.28
CA ASN A 155 -40.82 5.63 -14.08
C ASN A 155 -39.40 6.13 -13.76
N SER A 156 -39.10 7.41 -14.00
CA SER A 156 -37.73 7.94 -13.98
C SER A 156 -37.50 9.05 -12.96
N ALA A 157 -38.41 9.27 -12.01
CA ALA A 157 -38.34 10.38 -11.06
C ALA A 157 -37.01 10.44 -10.26
N SER A 158 -36.36 9.28 -10.07
CA SER A 158 -35.07 9.12 -9.40
C SER A 158 -33.85 9.41 -10.29
N GLU A 159 -33.98 9.35 -11.62
CA GLU A 159 -32.85 9.38 -12.57
C GLU A 159 -32.87 10.59 -13.51
N PHE A 160 -34.06 11.13 -13.79
CA PHE A 160 -34.25 12.30 -14.65
C PHE A 160 -35.07 13.39 -13.96
N SER A 161 -34.80 14.64 -14.33
CA SER A 161 -35.49 15.88 -13.97
C SER A 161 -35.78 16.67 -15.24
N ASN A 162 -36.71 17.63 -15.17
CA ASN A 162 -36.95 18.61 -16.24
C ASN A 162 -37.16 17.99 -17.63
N ILE A 163 -38.01 16.98 -17.72
CA ILE A 163 -38.35 16.31 -18.99
C ILE A 163 -39.18 17.28 -19.83
N SER A 164 -38.60 17.78 -20.92
CA SER A 164 -39.21 18.75 -21.83
C SER A 164 -39.08 18.31 -23.29
N LEU A 165 -40.07 18.69 -24.09
CA LEU A 165 -40.06 18.47 -25.52
C LEU A 165 -39.31 19.62 -26.18
N ALA A 166 -38.17 19.32 -26.79
CA ALA A 166 -37.32 20.33 -27.43
C ALA A 166 -37.77 20.61 -28.86
N GLU A 167 -38.14 19.58 -29.62
CA GLU A 167 -38.47 19.74 -31.04
C GLU A 167 -39.46 18.67 -31.52
N ILE A 168 -40.34 19.07 -32.45
CA ILE A 168 -41.13 18.16 -33.28
C ILE A 168 -40.97 18.62 -34.74
N LYS A 169 -40.50 17.73 -35.61
CA LYS A 169 -40.31 17.99 -37.04
C LYS A 169 -41.04 16.93 -37.86
N LYS A 170 -41.87 17.36 -38.80
CA LYS A 170 -42.41 16.48 -39.84
C LYS A 170 -41.41 16.40 -40.98
N ILE A 171 -40.96 15.19 -41.30
CA ILE A 171 -40.03 14.92 -42.39
C ILE A 171 -40.76 14.06 -43.41
N THR A 172 -40.95 14.59 -44.62
CA THR A 172 -41.49 13.83 -45.75
C THR A 172 -40.33 13.09 -46.40
N LYS A 173 -40.17 11.79 -46.12
CA LYS A 173 -39.09 10.97 -46.71
C LYS A 173 -39.45 10.45 -48.11
N THR A 174 -40.73 10.26 -48.41
CA THR A 174 -41.27 9.87 -49.73
C THR A 174 -42.70 10.43 -49.91
N PRO A 175 -43.25 10.53 -51.14
CA PRO A 175 -44.57 11.14 -51.42
C PRO A 175 -45.78 10.52 -50.70
N LYS A 176 -45.61 9.43 -49.96
CA LYS A 176 -46.66 8.70 -49.22
C LYS A 176 -46.33 8.44 -47.75
N GLN A 177 -45.21 8.92 -47.21
CA GLN A 177 -44.84 8.70 -45.81
C GLN A 177 -44.27 9.97 -45.18
N ASP A 178 -45.14 10.67 -44.45
CA ASP A 178 -44.74 11.73 -43.53
C ASP A 178 -44.36 11.10 -42.19
N THR A 179 -43.07 11.09 -41.87
CA THR A 179 -42.59 10.63 -40.56
C THR A 179 -42.45 11.83 -39.63
N THR A 180 -43.03 11.77 -38.44
CA THR A 180 -42.83 12.83 -37.44
C THR A 180 -41.71 12.42 -36.50
N THR A 181 -40.65 13.22 -36.49
CA THR A 181 -39.52 13.10 -35.57
C THR A 181 -39.72 14.01 -34.37
N PHE A 182 -39.21 13.60 -33.22
CA PHE A 182 -39.24 14.38 -31.99
C PHE A 182 -37.89 14.33 -31.27
N LYS A 183 -37.67 15.33 -30.43
CA LYS A 183 -36.52 15.43 -29.53
C LYS A 183 -36.98 15.79 -28.14
N ILE A 184 -36.63 14.97 -27.17
CA ILE A 184 -36.91 15.17 -25.75
C ILE A 184 -35.60 15.40 -25.01
N ASN A 185 -35.57 16.43 -24.17
CA ASN A 185 -34.45 16.75 -23.30
C ASN A 185 -34.81 16.42 -21.86
N CYS A 186 -33.90 15.74 -21.16
CA CYS A 186 -34.03 15.34 -19.77
C CYS A 186 -32.76 15.73 -19.02
N THR A 187 -32.87 16.40 -17.87
CA THR A 187 -31.71 16.68 -17.00
C THR A 187 -31.44 15.46 -16.13
N VAL A 188 -30.21 14.94 -16.13
CA VAL A 188 -29.84 13.79 -15.29
C VAL A 188 -29.77 14.19 -13.81
N LYS A 189 -30.52 13.50 -12.95
CA LYS A 189 -30.33 13.61 -11.49
C LYS A 189 -29.19 12.70 -11.06
N GLY A 190 -28.24 13.24 -10.30
CA GLY A 190 -27.11 12.48 -9.76
C GLY A 190 -25.83 12.66 -10.59
N ASN A 191 -25.09 13.71 -10.26
CA ASN A 191 -23.63 13.77 -10.39
C ASN A 191 -23.12 14.87 -9.42
N LYS A 192 -23.43 14.68 -8.12
CA LYS A 192 -22.71 15.29 -7.00
C LYS A 192 -21.89 14.20 -6.34
#